data_AF-A0A519Z158-F1
#
_entry.id   AF-A0A519Z158-F1
#
_cell.length_a   1.000
_cell.length_b   1.000
_cell.length_c   1.000
_cell.angle_alpha   90.00
_cell.angle_beta   90.00
_cell.angle_gamma   90.00
#
_symmetry.space_group_name_H-M   'P 1'
#
loop_
_entity.id
_entity.type
_entity.pdbx_description
1 polymer ?
#
loop_
_entity_poly.entity_id
_entity_poly.type
_entity_poly.pdbx_seq_one_letter_code
_entity_poly.pdbx_strand_id
1 'polypeptide(L)'
;MKKQLLFAGTLLSSLAFAAPAMAQTPVFVQWPLKRNNADSTQVRLPAAGLTVATPTFKKLVLSNGLPGTTTGAYAPYSSNGQAFATTATATGGSTAIPGGPRRAFFEQFAITNSGTTALRVDSLIFTAATANSANGRVALSYSRSGFTTDSVDFVGGKGPTGVLASTANGTFGAATTTQAAVSPAVLPQFVAGAASSLSTFRMAFVSGGTGISMAAGSTLTVRLYFRVGSDTEGRYFLLRNVTLKSTQVALAARPLLASTTLGVYPNPAQDQLLVPHASASRDAHVLVYNATGAKVASQDAQPGTTETSLHLNALASGFYLVEYSDGNQRSTARIVKE
;
A
#
# COMPACT_ATOMS: atom_id res chain seq x y z
N MET A 1 -23.88 -7.96 -74.98
CA MET A 1 -22.46 -7.85 -74.55
C MET A 1 -22.32 -6.64 -73.64
N LYS A 2 -22.36 -6.82 -72.32
CA LYS A 2 -22.11 -5.75 -71.33
C LYS A 2 -21.04 -6.25 -70.37
N LYS A 3 -19.85 -5.64 -70.42
CA LYS A 3 -18.71 -5.93 -69.54
C LYS A 3 -18.94 -5.25 -68.18
N GLN A 4 -19.05 -6.03 -67.11
CA GLN A 4 -18.94 -5.52 -65.74
C GLN A 4 -17.46 -5.60 -65.31
N LEU A 5 -16.84 -4.44 -65.09
CA LEU A 5 -15.57 -4.33 -64.37
C LEU A 5 -15.87 -4.40 -62.87
N LEU A 6 -15.35 -5.44 -62.20
CA LEU A 6 -15.29 -5.48 -60.74
C LEU A 6 -14.12 -4.62 -60.25
N PHE A 7 -14.46 -3.62 -59.43
CA PHE A 7 -13.52 -2.84 -58.62
C PHE A 7 -13.03 -3.69 -57.44
N ALA A 8 -11.73 -3.97 -57.39
CA ALA A 8 -11.07 -4.54 -56.21
C ALA A 8 -10.72 -3.39 -55.24
N GLY A 9 -11.60 -3.17 -54.24
CA GLY A 9 -11.37 -2.22 -53.16
C GLY A 9 -10.45 -2.79 -52.09
N THR A 10 -9.30 -2.16 -51.91
CA THR A 10 -8.27 -2.41 -50.90
C THR A 10 -8.80 -2.17 -49.48
N LEU A 11 -9.06 -3.23 -48.72
CA LEU A 11 -9.19 -3.19 -47.26
C LEU A 11 -7.80 -3.25 -46.62
N LEU A 12 -7.16 -2.09 -46.42
CA LEU A 12 -6.10 -1.95 -45.42
C LEU A 12 -6.74 -1.55 -44.09
N SER A 13 -7.06 -2.55 -43.28
CA SER A 13 -7.47 -2.39 -41.89
C SER A 13 -6.34 -1.79 -41.06
N SER A 14 -6.64 -0.68 -40.41
CA SER A 14 -5.82 0.03 -39.44
C SER A 14 -5.48 -0.85 -38.22
N LEU A 15 -4.21 -1.26 -38.13
CA LEU A 15 -3.61 -1.73 -36.88
C LEU A 15 -3.44 -0.51 -35.95
N ALA A 16 -4.47 -0.22 -35.17
CA ALA A 16 -4.36 0.73 -34.06
C ALA A 16 -3.44 0.11 -33.00
N PHE A 17 -2.21 0.63 -32.88
CA PHE A 17 -1.35 0.31 -31.75
C PHE A 17 -2.07 0.77 -30.48
N ALA A 18 -2.47 -0.19 -29.64
CA ALA A 18 -2.97 0.09 -28.30
C ALA A 18 -1.90 0.91 -27.58
N ALA A 19 -2.27 2.10 -27.10
CA ALA A 19 -1.38 2.94 -26.30
C ALA A 19 -0.83 2.08 -25.15
N PRO A 20 0.50 2.09 -24.90
CA PRO A 20 1.08 1.29 -23.84
C PRO A 20 0.38 1.64 -22.53
N ALA A 21 -0.16 0.63 -21.85
CA ALA A 21 -0.75 0.81 -20.53
C ALA A 21 0.27 1.52 -19.65
N MET A 22 -0.07 2.71 -19.17
CA MET A 22 0.82 3.48 -18.31
C MET A 22 1.20 2.62 -17.11
N ALA A 23 2.48 2.24 -17.01
CA ALA A 23 2.97 1.42 -15.92
C ALA A 23 2.61 2.08 -14.59
N GLN A 24 1.75 1.42 -13.81
CA GLN A 24 1.37 1.92 -12.50
C GLN A 24 2.60 1.93 -11.60
N THR A 25 2.95 3.10 -11.07
CA THR A 25 4.06 3.21 -10.12
C THR A 25 3.81 2.30 -8.92
N PRO A 26 4.77 1.43 -8.59
CA PRO A 26 4.59 0.48 -7.52
C PRO A 26 4.42 1.16 -6.16
N VAL A 27 3.73 0.46 -5.26
CA VAL A 27 3.61 0.86 -3.85
C VAL A 27 4.93 0.55 -3.15
N PHE A 28 5.55 1.58 -2.57
CA PHE A 28 6.85 1.46 -1.90
C PHE A 28 6.68 1.09 -0.42
N VAL A 29 5.74 1.74 0.26
CA VAL A 29 5.28 1.45 1.63
C VAL A 29 3.80 1.76 1.71
N GLN A 30 3.05 1.00 2.51
CA GLN A 30 1.67 1.33 2.79
C GLN A 30 1.28 1.00 4.23
N TRP A 31 0.82 2.00 4.97
CA TRP A 31 0.07 1.83 6.20
C TRP A 31 -1.43 1.85 5.88
N PRO A 32 -2.15 0.70 5.90
CA PRO A 32 -3.56 0.67 5.57
C PRO A 32 -4.40 1.40 6.63
N LEU A 33 -3.99 1.32 7.89
CA LEU A 33 -4.66 1.91 9.05
C LEU A 33 -6.11 1.43 9.26
N LYS A 34 -6.45 0.24 8.76
CA LYS A 34 -7.81 -0.34 8.90
C LYS A 34 -7.96 -1.32 10.07
N ARG A 35 -6.85 -1.85 10.57
CA ARG A 35 -6.81 -2.84 11.66
C ARG A 35 -5.79 -2.47 12.74
N ASN A 36 -4.67 -1.90 12.33
CA ASN A 36 -3.60 -1.39 13.17
C ASN A 36 -2.81 -0.33 12.40
N ASN A 37 -1.77 0.22 13.02
CA ASN A 37 -0.84 1.18 12.41
C ASN A 37 0.40 0.53 11.76
N ALA A 38 0.40 -0.78 11.53
CA ALA A 38 1.53 -1.44 10.87
C ALA A 38 1.51 -1.21 9.35
N ASP A 39 2.69 -1.29 8.74
CA ASP A 39 2.82 -1.39 7.28
C ASP A 39 2.26 -2.73 6.76
N SER A 40 1.80 -2.73 5.51
CA SER A 40 1.27 -3.91 4.83
C SER A 40 2.29 -4.46 3.84
N THR A 41 3.09 -5.44 4.30
CA THR A 41 4.07 -6.16 3.49
C THR A 41 3.46 -6.88 2.29
N GLN A 42 2.17 -7.24 2.34
CA GLN A 42 1.44 -7.87 1.24
C GLN A 42 1.14 -6.92 0.08
N VAL A 43 1.18 -5.60 0.30
CA VAL A 43 0.80 -4.59 -0.72
C VAL A 43 2.00 -3.78 -1.18
N ARG A 44 3.02 -3.59 -0.33
CA ARG A 44 4.27 -2.98 -0.80
C ARG A 44 5.08 -3.97 -1.63
N LEU A 45 5.82 -3.44 -2.59
CA LEU A 45 6.90 -4.23 -3.20
C LEU A 45 7.88 -4.65 -2.09
N PRO A 46 8.49 -5.84 -2.19
CA PRO A 46 9.67 -6.19 -1.42
C PRO A 46 10.84 -5.34 -1.93
N ALA A 47 10.81 -4.03 -1.65
CA ALA A 47 11.98 -3.19 -1.78
C ALA A 47 12.95 -3.68 -0.69
N ALA A 48 13.87 -4.56 -1.07
CA ALA A 48 14.97 -4.97 -0.23
C ALA A 48 15.68 -3.71 0.30
N GLY A 49 16.00 -3.69 1.59
CA GLY A 49 16.68 -2.55 2.20
C GLY A 49 15.76 -1.37 2.56
N LEU A 50 14.50 -1.61 2.89
CA LEU A 50 13.65 -0.59 3.52
C LEU A 50 13.10 -1.06 4.86
N THR A 51 13.43 -0.30 5.91
CA THR A 51 12.84 -0.44 7.25
C THR A 51 11.76 0.61 7.43
N VAL A 52 10.60 0.19 7.93
CA VAL A 52 9.43 1.05 8.11
C VAL A 52 9.14 1.19 9.59
N ALA A 53 9.02 2.44 10.06
CA ALA A 53 8.66 2.71 11.45
C ALA A 53 7.15 2.61 11.67
N THR A 54 6.76 2.25 12.90
CA THR A 54 5.37 2.37 13.33
C THR A 54 5.00 3.85 13.46
N PRO A 55 3.88 4.32 12.88
CA PRO A 55 3.45 5.70 12.98
C PRO A 55 3.24 6.13 14.43
N THR A 56 3.62 7.37 14.76
CA THR A 56 3.50 7.92 16.11
C THR A 56 2.71 9.21 16.13
N PHE A 57 1.97 9.43 17.21
CA PHE A 57 1.24 10.67 17.44
C PHE A 57 2.03 11.66 18.31
N LYS A 58 1.85 12.95 18.04
CA LYS A 58 2.19 14.04 18.95
C LYS A 58 0.95 14.85 19.28
N LYS A 59 0.56 14.87 20.55
CA LYS A 59 -0.67 15.53 21.06
C LYS A 59 -1.96 15.07 20.36
N LEU A 60 -1.92 13.90 19.74
CA LEU A 60 -3.06 13.19 19.22
C LEU A 60 -3.11 11.82 19.90
N VAL A 61 -4.28 11.24 19.95
CA VAL A 61 -4.52 9.92 20.52
C VAL A 61 -5.55 9.19 19.67
N LEU A 62 -5.45 7.86 19.66
CA LEU A 62 -6.47 7.00 19.07
C LEU A 62 -7.83 7.21 19.76
N SER A 63 -8.90 7.03 18.99
CA SER A 63 -10.23 6.87 19.57
C SER A 63 -10.27 5.68 20.52
N ASN A 64 -11.02 5.80 21.61
CA ASN A 64 -11.29 4.67 22.52
C ASN A 64 -12.51 3.82 22.09
N GLY A 65 -13.19 4.19 20.98
CA GLY A 65 -14.37 3.45 20.53
C GLY A 65 -15.63 3.72 21.35
N LEU A 66 -15.60 4.68 22.28
CA LEU A 66 -16.78 5.10 23.03
C LEU A 66 -17.47 6.27 22.32
N PRO A 67 -18.80 6.40 22.43
CA PRO A 67 -19.51 7.56 21.93
C PRO A 67 -19.10 8.81 22.70
N GLY A 68 -19.02 9.96 22.01
CA GLY A 68 -18.96 11.25 22.68
C GLY A 68 -20.35 11.69 23.15
N THR A 69 -20.42 12.79 23.91
CA THR A 69 -21.69 13.37 24.40
C THR A 69 -22.69 13.75 23.30
N THR A 70 -22.23 13.99 22.07
CA THR A 70 -23.07 14.53 20.98
C THR A 70 -23.04 13.72 19.69
N THR A 71 -22.26 12.63 19.59
CA THR A 71 -22.11 11.88 18.33
C THR A 71 -21.80 10.39 18.53
N GLY A 72 -21.95 9.62 17.45
CA GLY A 72 -21.68 8.18 17.44
C GLY A 72 -20.24 7.80 17.73
N ALA A 73 -20.05 6.59 18.25
CA ALA A 73 -18.75 5.99 18.53
C ALA A 73 -17.95 5.70 17.25
N TYR A 74 -16.65 5.99 17.27
CA TYR A 74 -15.72 5.60 16.22
C TYR A 74 -14.68 4.65 16.79
N ALA A 75 -14.63 3.41 16.31
CA ALA A 75 -13.58 2.46 16.71
C ALA A 75 -12.18 3.00 16.36
N PRO A 76 -11.13 2.74 17.16
CA PRO A 76 -9.77 3.18 16.87
C PRO A 76 -9.28 2.81 15.47
N TYR A 77 -9.69 1.63 14.98
CA TYR A 77 -9.46 1.16 13.61
C TYR A 77 -10.74 0.54 13.04
N SER A 78 -11.02 0.81 11.78
CA SER A 78 -12.20 0.29 11.07
C SER A 78 -11.98 0.21 9.56
N SER A 79 -12.99 -0.23 8.82
CA SER A 79 -12.99 -0.15 7.35
C SER A 79 -12.79 1.29 6.84
N ASN A 80 -13.20 2.29 7.62
CA ASN A 80 -13.02 3.71 7.32
C ASN A 80 -11.62 4.25 7.64
N GLY A 81 -10.78 3.43 8.27
CA GLY A 81 -9.44 3.80 8.70
C GLY A 81 -9.31 3.95 10.20
N GLN A 82 -8.23 4.61 10.60
CA GLN A 82 -7.92 4.94 11.96
C GLN A 82 -8.67 6.20 12.36
N ALA A 83 -9.34 6.15 13.50
CA ALA A 83 -9.99 7.31 14.11
C ALA A 83 -9.11 7.88 15.21
N PHE A 84 -8.80 9.17 15.15
CA PHE A 84 -7.98 9.84 16.16
C PHE A 84 -8.36 11.32 16.30
N ALA A 85 -7.97 11.90 17.43
CA ALA A 85 -8.19 13.30 17.77
C ALA A 85 -7.22 13.75 18.87
N THR A 86 -7.45 14.92 19.46
CA THR A 86 -6.68 15.47 20.59
C THR A 86 -6.93 14.77 21.92
N THR A 87 -8.11 14.16 22.09
CA THR A 87 -8.46 13.26 23.19
C THR A 87 -9.14 12.01 22.61
N ALA A 88 -9.27 10.95 23.41
CA ALA A 88 -9.80 9.66 22.93
C ALA A 88 -11.29 9.73 22.57
N THR A 89 -12.04 10.67 23.14
CA THR A 89 -13.45 10.97 22.79
C THR A 89 -13.58 12.14 21.81
N ALA A 90 -12.46 12.64 21.28
CA ALA A 90 -12.39 13.76 20.34
C ALA A 90 -12.90 15.11 20.86
N THR A 91 -12.56 15.44 22.11
CA THR A 91 -12.70 16.78 22.71
C THR A 91 -11.53 17.68 22.31
N GLY A 92 -11.80 18.96 22.01
CA GLY A 92 -10.75 19.98 21.91
C GLY A 92 -9.94 19.95 20.62
N GLY A 93 -10.61 19.74 19.48
CA GLY A 93 -10.02 19.86 18.15
C GLY A 93 -9.07 21.05 18.06
N SER A 94 -7.84 20.82 17.58
CA SER A 94 -6.67 21.69 17.78
C SER A 94 -7.03 23.18 17.74
N THR A 95 -7.24 23.77 18.92
CA THR A 95 -7.58 25.16 19.24
C THR A 95 -8.18 25.99 18.09
N ALA A 96 -9.43 26.44 18.24
CA ALA A 96 -10.25 27.29 17.34
C ALA A 96 -9.64 28.66 16.91
N ILE A 97 -8.33 28.78 16.84
CA ILE A 97 -7.61 29.94 16.33
C ILE A 97 -7.75 29.95 14.79
N PRO A 98 -7.92 31.12 14.16
CA PRO A 98 -7.84 31.26 12.71
C PRO A 98 -6.45 30.82 12.20
N GLY A 99 -6.34 30.40 10.94
CA GLY A 99 -5.01 30.15 10.34
C GLY A 99 -4.45 28.71 10.34
N GLY A 100 -5.29 27.66 10.28
CA GLY A 100 -4.84 26.31 9.89
C GLY A 100 -4.18 25.46 11.01
N PRO A 101 -3.69 24.25 10.67
CA PRO A 101 -3.12 23.31 11.63
C PRO A 101 -1.93 23.86 12.41
N ARG A 102 -1.77 23.42 13.66
CA ARG A 102 -0.59 23.75 14.48
C ARG A 102 0.45 22.64 14.36
N ARG A 103 1.73 23.00 14.24
CA ARG A 103 2.85 22.06 14.14
C ARG A 103 3.05 21.12 15.35
N ALA A 104 2.30 21.31 16.43
CA ALA A 104 2.35 20.47 17.63
C ALA A 104 1.40 19.26 17.59
N PHE A 105 0.48 19.19 16.62
CA PHE A 105 -0.55 18.16 16.51
C PHE A 105 -0.36 17.40 15.20
N PHE A 106 0.27 16.24 15.26
CA PHE A 106 0.57 15.47 14.05
C PHE A 106 0.61 13.97 14.28
N GLU A 107 0.41 13.25 13.18
CA GLU A 107 0.85 11.88 13.02
C GLU A 107 2.11 11.85 12.16
N GLN A 108 3.09 11.05 12.59
CA GLN A 108 4.40 10.95 11.96
C GLN A 108 4.60 9.56 11.37
N PHE A 109 5.10 9.53 10.14
CA PHE A 109 5.48 8.33 9.41
C PHE A 109 6.98 8.42 9.10
N ALA A 110 7.70 7.31 9.19
CA ALA A 110 9.12 7.29 8.86
C ALA A 110 9.51 6.00 8.14
N ILE A 111 10.43 6.17 7.19
CA ILE A 111 11.08 5.07 6.48
C ILE A 111 12.59 5.30 6.51
N THR A 112 13.34 4.22 6.65
CA THR A 112 14.80 4.22 6.64
C THR A 112 15.27 3.33 5.50
N ASN A 113 16.17 3.86 4.66
CA ASN A 113 16.86 3.05 3.67
C ASN A 113 17.89 2.17 4.40
N SER A 114 17.58 0.90 4.62
CA SER A 114 18.48 -0.09 5.21
C SER A 114 19.28 -0.86 4.14
N GLY A 115 19.13 -0.51 2.87
CA GLY A 115 19.89 -1.08 1.76
C GLY A 115 21.25 -0.41 1.57
N THR A 116 21.98 -0.88 0.56
CA THR A 116 23.29 -0.34 0.17
C THR A 116 23.22 0.69 -0.95
N THR A 117 22.10 0.76 -1.68
CA THR A 117 21.88 1.67 -2.80
C THR A 117 20.93 2.79 -2.43
N ALA A 118 21.04 3.93 -3.11
CA ALA A 118 20.10 5.03 -2.92
C ALA A 118 18.69 4.65 -3.39
N LEU A 119 17.69 5.01 -2.58
CA LEU A 119 16.27 4.82 -2.87
C LEU A 119 15.61 6.14 -3.20
N ARG A 120 14.68 6.16 -4.15
CA ARG A 120 13.92 7.35 -4.52
C ARG A 120 12.48 7.26 -4.01
N VAL A 121 11.94 8.36 -3.49
CA VAL A 121 10.54 8.49 -3.03
C VAL A 121 9.89 9.68 -3.72
N ASP A 122 8.80 9.46 -4.45
CA ASP A 122 8.23 10.46 -5.37
C ASP A 122 6.96 11.11 -4.87
N SER A 123 6.09 10.32 -4.23
CA SER A 123 4.81 10.85 -3.77
C SER A 123 4.31 10.18 -2.51
N LEU A 124 3.53 10.95 -1.76
CA LEU A 124 2.72 10.53 -0.64
C LEU A 124 1.26 10.53 -1.07
N ILE A 125 0.57 9.43 -0.84
CA ILE A 125 -0.85 9.27 -1.11
C ILE A 125 -1.52 8.90 0.21
N PHE A 126 -2.65 9.49 0.53
CA PHE A 126 -3.42 9.11 1.72
C PHE A 126 -4.89 9.37 1.50
N THR A 127 -5.75 8.66 2.22
CA THR A 127 -7.18 8.91 2.24
C THR A 127 -7.57 9.48 3.59
N ALA A 128 -8.20 10.65 3.62
CA ALA A 128 -8.60 11.30 4.87
C ALA A 128 -9.97 11.98 4.80
N ALA A 129 -10.56 12.17 5.98
CA ALA A 129 -11.78 12.92 6.21
C ALA A 129 -11.86 13.41 7.67
N THR A 130 -12.84 14.25 7.97
CA THR A 130 -13.18 14.64 9.34
C THR A 130 -14.60 14.22 9.67
N ALA A 131 -14.76 13.36 10.67
CA ALA A 131 -16.06 12.96 11.17
C ALA A 131 -16.79 14.13 11.84
N ASN A 132 -18.06 14.27 11.47
CA ASN A 132 -18.98 15.24 12.04
C ASN A 132 -18.55 16.72 11.89
N SER A 133 -17.60 17.08 11.03
CA SER A 133 -17.25 18.48 10.77
C SER A 133 -16.74 18.70 9.36
N ALA A 134 -17.22 19.78 8.71
CA ALA A 134 -16.71 20.25 7.42
C ALA A 134 -15.46 21.15 7.54
N ASN A 135 -15.04 21.47 8.76
CA ASN A 135 -13.91 22.37 9.04
C ASN A 135 -12.58 21.62 9.20
N GLY A 136 -12.50 20.39 8.71
CA GLY A 136 -11.30 19.59 8.68
C GLY A 136 -10.24 20.17 7.75
N ARG A 137 -8.99 20.25 8.22
CA ARG A 137 -7.84 20.73 7.46
C ARG A 137 -6.63 19.85 7.73
N VAL A 138 -5.80 19.65 6.72
CA VAL A 138 -4.51 18.95 6.83
C VAL A 138 -3.39 19.76 6.17
N ALA A 139 -2.28 19.92 6.88
CA ALA A 139 -1.02 20.40 6.33
C ALA A 139 0.01 19.27 6.40
N LEU A 140 1.01 19.31 5.52
CA LEU A 140 2.01 18.24 5.43
C LEU A 140 3.41 18.83 5.34
N SER A 141 4.35 18.17 6.00
CA SER A 141 5.77 18.42 5.83
C SER A 141 6.58 17.14 5.88
N TYR A 142 7.80 17.20 5.38
CA TYR A 142 8.77 16.12 5.46
C TYR A 142 10.15 16.64 5.85
N SER A 143 11.01 15.72 6.28
CA SER A 143 12.34 16.01 6.78
C SER A 143 13.25 14.80 6.60
N ARG A 144 14.53 15.05 6.31
CA ARG A 144 15.60 14.04 6.28
C ARG A 144 16.40 13.99 7.59
N SER A 145 16.27 15.01 8.44
CA SER A 145 16.92 15.10 9.76
C SER A 145 16.01 14.74 10.95
N GLY A 146 14.79 14.26 10.68
CA GLY A 146 13.80 14.01 11.75
C GLY A 146 13.23 15.30 12.37
N PHE A 147 13.21 16.39 11.61
CA PHE A 147 12.80 17.74 11.99
C PHE A 147 13.71 18.41 13.03
N THR A 148 15.00 18.09 13.00
CA THR A 148 16.01 18.74 13.86
C THR A 148 16.63 19.96 13.17
N THR A 149 16.94 19.86 11.88
CA THR A 149 17.58 20.93 11.09
C THR A 149 16.86 21.26 9.78
N ASP A 150 15.93 20.42 9.32
CA ASP A 150 15.13 20.66 8.12
C ASP A 150 13.63 20.40 8.34
N SER A 151 12.80 21.20 7.65
CA SER A 151 11.36 21.01 7.53
C SER A 151 10.93 21.55 6.19
N VAL A 152 10.53 20.67 5.28
CA VAL A 152 10.04 21.07 3.96
C VAL A 152 8.55 20.82 3.88
N ASP A 153 7.78 21.87 3.63
CA ASP A 153 6.33 21.75 3.46
C ASP A 153 6.02 21.23 2.05
N PHE A 154 4.99 20.41 1.92
CA PHE A 154 4.50 20.03 0.60
C PHE A 154 3.88 21.24 -0.09
N VAL A 155 4.18 21.43 -1.37
CA VAL A 155 3.62 22.52 -2.19
C VAL A 155 2.84 21.90 -3.34
N GLY A 156 1.51 22.00 -3.29
CA GLY A 156 0.65 21.44 -4.33
C GLY A 156 0.31 19.97 -4.13
N GLY A 157 -0.66 19.50 -4.90
CA GLY A 157 -1.12 18.12 -4.88
C GLY A 157 -2.39 17.95 -5.68
N LYS A 158 -2.92 16.73 -5.68
CA LYS A 158 -4.27 16.43 -6.18
C LYS A 158 -5.14 15.94 -5.03
N GLY A 159 -6.34 16.48 -4.95
CA GLY A 159 -7.41 16.02 -4.07
C GLY A 159 -8.57 15.41 -4.86
N PRO A 160 -9.75 15.31 -4.24
CA PRO A 160 -10.95 14.70 -4.83
C PRO A 160 -11.43 15.36 -6.11
N THR A 161 -11.27 16.69 -6.20
CA THR A 161 -11.78 17.52 -7.30
C THR A 161 -10.69 17.87 -8.31
N GLY A 162 -9.54 17.18 -8.29
CA GLY A 162 -8.42 17.45 -9.17
C GLY A 162 -7.26 18.15 -8.46
N VAL A 163 -6.59 19.07 -9.15
CA VAL A 163 -5.45 19.81 -8.58
C VAL A 163 -5.93 20.67 -7.41
N LEU A 164 -5.22 20.61 -6.29
CA LEU A 164 -5.53 21.43 -5.12
C LEU A 164 -5.30 22.92 -5.46
N ALA A 165 -6.27 23.76 -5.11
CA ALA A 165 -6.14 25.21 -5.25
C ALA A 165 -4.94 25.72 -4.46
N SER A 166 -4.29 26.79 -4.92
CA SER A 166 -3.15 27.42 -4.23
C SER A 166 -3.48 27.88 -2.80
N THR A 167 -4.75 28.12 -2.52
CA THR A 167 -5.31 28.47 -1.19
C THR A 167 -5.62 27.26 -0.30
N ALA A 168 -5.46 26.03 -0.80
CA ALA A 168 -5.78 24.79 -0.08
C ALA A 168 -4.91 23.61 -0.56
N ASN A 169 -3.60 23.83 -0.69
CA ASN A 169 -2.64 22.92 -1.31
C ASN A 169 -1.84 22.07 -0.33
N GLY A 170 -2.14 22.11 0.97
CA GLY A 170 -1.49 21.28 1.99
C GLY A 170 -0.22 21.88 2.61
N THR A 171 0.16 23.10 2.25
CA THR A 171 1.26 23.82 2.93
C THR A 171 0.75 24.57 4.18
N PHE A 172 1.66 24.89 5.10
CA PHE A 172 1.40 25.89 6.14
C PHE A 172 1.39 27.32 5.59
N GLY A 173 1.78 27.52 4.33
CA GLY A 173 1.82 28.84 3.72
C GLY A 173 3.03 29.68 4.11
N ALA A 174 3.13 30.89 3.55
CA ALA A 174 4.13 31.86 3.99
C ALA A 174 3.72 32.39 5.37
N ALA A 175 4.62 32.35 6.34
CA ALA A 175 4.41 32.97 7.64
C ALA A 175 4.43 34.51 7.48
N THR A 176 3.32 35.09 7.01
CA THR A 176 3.12 36.53 7.08
C THR A 176 2.62 36.88 8.48
N THR A 177 3.06 38.03 9.00
CA THR A 177 2.67 38.56 10.31
C THR A 177 1.16 38.76 10.47
N THR A 178 0.43 38.78 9.35
CA THR A 178 -1.02 38.59 9.28
C THR A 178 -1.32 37.16 8.85
N GLN A 179 -2.06 36.44 9.69
CA GLN A 179 -2.37 35.00 9.69
C GLN A 179 -3.14 34.47 8.44
N ALA A 180 -3.08 35.16 7.31
CA ALA A 180 -3.98 35.02 6.16
C ALA A 180 -3.44 34.16 5.00
N ALA A 181 -2.16 33.78 4.99
CA ALA A 181 -1.58 33.04 3.86
C ALA A 181 -1.39 31.53 4.13
N VAL A 182 -2.20 30.93 5.01
CA VAL A 182 -2.14 29.49 5.34
C VAL A 182 -3.00 28.72 4.34
N SER A 183 -2.42 27.79 3.58
CA SER A 183 -3.14 27.02 2.55
C SER A 183 -3.25 25.51 2.85
N PRO A 184 -3.71 25.08 4.05
CA PRO A 184 -3.86 23.67 4.34
C PRO A 184 -4.96 23.05 3.45
N ALA A 185 -4.80 21.79 3.08
CA ALA A 185 -5.78 21.08 2.27
C ALA A 185 -7.08 20.89 3.08
N VAL A 186 -8.22 21.07 2.40
CA VAL A 186 -9.55 20.86 2.97
C VAL A 186 -9.86 19.37 3.03
N LEU A 187 -10.18 18.87 4.22
CA LEU A 187 -10.71 17.51 4.38
C LEU A 187 -12.23 17.52 4.19
N PRO A 188 -12.80 16.51 3.51
CA PRO A 188 -14.24 16.37 3.44
C PRO A 188 -14.80 16.05 4.83
N GLN A 189 -16.08 16.38 5.03
CA GLN A 189 -16.83 15.84 6.15
C GLN A 189 -17.16 14.37 5.88
N PHE A 190 -16.90 13.53 6.87
CA PHE A 190 -17.36 12.15 6.85
C PHE A 190 -18.81 12.07 7.33
N VAL A 191 -19.68 11.49 6.49
CA VAL A 191 -21.08 11.17 6.79
C VAL A 191 -21.24 9.65 6.71
N ALA A 192 -21.64 9.02 7.81
CA ALA A 192 -21.89 7.59 7.85
C ALA A 192 -23.00 7.20 6.85
N GLY A 193 -22.79 6.12 6.09
CA GLY A 193 -23.74 5.66 5.07
C GLY A 193 -23.68 6.39 3.72
N ALA A 194 -22.96 7.52 3.61
CA ALA A 194 -22.73 8.15 2.32
C ALA A 194 -21.62 7.43 1.53
N ALA A 195 -21.84 7.22 0.23
CA ALA A 195 -20.97 6.40 -0.63
C ALA A 195 -19.52 6.92 -0.78
N SER A 196 -19.27 8.21 -0.54
CA SER A 196 -17.91 8.79 -0.68
C SER A 196 -17.64 9.92 0.32
N SER A 197 -17.49 9.54 1.58
CA SER A 197 -17.17 10.44 2.69
C SER A 197 -15.66 10.60 2.94
N LEU A 198 -14.83 9.84 2.23
CA LEU A 198 -13.38 9.75 2.38
C LEU A 198 -12.70 10.15 1.07
N SER A 199 -11.67 10.98 1.17
CA SER A 199 -11.05 11.63 0.02
C SER A 199 -9.58 11.27 -0.13
N THR A 200 -9.17 10.91 -1.34
CA THR A 200 -7.76 10.60 -1.63
C THR A 200 -7.00 11.86 -2.00
N PHE A 201 -5.88 12.08 -1.31
CA PHE A 201 -4.93 13.14 -1.56
C PHE A 201 -3.64 12.53 -2.11
N ARG A 202 -3.00 13.24 -3.05
CA ARG A 202 -1.75 12.84 -3.71
C ARG A 202 -0.81 14.03 -3.69
N MET A 203 0.25 13.93 -2.90
CA MET A 203 1.23 14.98 -2.68
C MET A 203 2.55 14.55 -3.29
N ALA A 204 3.13 15.38 -4.16
CA ALA A 204 4.46 15.13 -4.71
C ALA A 204 5.53 15.71 -3.77
N PHE A 205 6.63 15.00 -3.57
CA PHE A 205 7.76 15.59 -2.84
C PHE A 205 8.42 16.69 -3.70
N VAL A 206 8.75 17.82 -3.08
CA VAL A 206 9.17 19.03 -3.80
C VAL A 206 10.68 18.99 -4.06
N SER A 207 11.03 18.74 -5.33
CA SER A 207 12.36 18.90 -5.92
C SER A 207 12.24 18.93 -7.47
N GLY A 208 11.40 19.82 -8.01
CA GLY A 208 11.25 19.95 -9.47
C GLY A 208 10.73 18.69 -10.19
N GLY A 209 9.95 17.85 -9.50
CA GLY A 209 9.43 16.58 -10.04
C GLY A 209 10.40 15.40 -9.96
N THR A 210 11.53 15.54 -9.28
CA THR A 210 12.58 14.50 -9.21
C THR A 210 12.51 13.58 -7.99
N GLY A 211 11.52 13.79 -7.10
CA GLY A 211 11.38 13.01 -5.86
C GLY A 211 12.54 13.24 -4.88
N ILE A 212 12.55 12.48 -3.79
CA ILE A 212 13.61 12.52 -2.77
C ILE A 212 14.50 11.29 -2.95
N SER A 213 15.78 11.52 -3.18
CA SER A 213 16.81 10.49 -3.07
C SER A 213 17.22 10.31 -1.60
N MET A 214 17.21 9.08 -1.13
CA MET A 214 17.59 8.65 0.22
C MET A 214 18.84 7.78 0.11
N ALA A 215 19.97 8.26 0.63
CA ALA A 215 21.18 7.45 0.75
C ALA A 215 20.98 6.26 1.71
N ALA A 216 21.85 5.25 1.62
CA ALA A 216 21.90 4.16 2.59
C ALA A 216 21.99 4.70 4.02
N GLY A 217 21.24 4.10 4.95
CA GLY A 217 21.11 4.52 6.35
C GLY A 217 20.27 5.78 6.58
N SER A 218 19.87 6.52 5.53
CA SER A 218 19.10 7.76 5.70
C SER A 218 17.63 7.49 6.03
N THR A 219 17.04 8.36 6.84
CA THR A 219 15.63 8.30 7.22
C THR A 219 14.86 9.47 6.61
N LEU A 220 13.73 9.18 5.97
CA LEU A 220 12.74 10.17 5.56
C LEU A 220 11.58 10.13 6.54
N THR A 221 11.30 11.28 7.14
CA THR A 221 10.18 11.47 8.07
C THR A 221 9.13 12.36 7.42
N VAL A 222 7.87 11.97 7.51
CA VAL A 222 6.70 12.72 7.02
C VAL A 222 5.76 12.99 8.19
N ARG A 223 5.24 14.21 8.30
CA ARG A 223 4.25 14.59 9.31
C ARG A 223 2.98 15.10 8.63
N LEU A 224 1.84 14.59 9.08
CA LEU A 224 0.51 15.08 8.71
C LEU A 224 -0.05 15.82 9.92
N TYR A 225 -0.35 17.11 9.73
CA TYR A 225 -0.83 18.00 10.78
C TYR A 225 -2.31 18.27 10.58
N PHE A 226 -3.09 17.97 11.60
CA PHE A 226 -4.54 17.99 11.50
C PHE A 226 -5.14 19.13 12.32
N ARG A 227 -6.25 19.69 11.81
CA ARG A 227 -7.10 20.64 12.53
C ARG A 227 -8.56 20.40 12.21
N VAL A 228 -9.40 20.58 13.21
CA VAL A 228 -10.84 20.76 13.05
C VAL A 228 -11.21 22.05 13.75
N GLY A 229 -11.93 22.95 13.06
CA GLY A 229 -12.29 24.27 13.57
C GLY A 229 -13.43 24.26 14.60
N SER A 230 -13.45 23.29 15.51
CA SER A 230 -14.51 23.10 16.52
C SER A 230 -13.93 22.28 17.69
N ASP A 231 -14.37 22.59 18.90
CA ASP A 231 -14.03 21.92 20.16
C ASP A 231 -15.10 20.92 20.64
N THR A 232 -16.25 20.88 19.95
CA THR A 232 -17.32 19.92 20.21
C THR A 232 -16.77 18.50 20.20
N GLU A 233 -17.24 17.68 21.14
CA GLU A 233 -16.82 16.29 21.24
C GLU A 233 -17.23 15.47 20.01
N GLY A 234 -16.48 14.39 19.72
CA GLY A 234 -16.82 13.47 18.65
C GLY A 234 -16.41 13.92 17.24
N ARG A 235 -15.49 14.88 17.14
CA ARG A 235 -14.89 15.31 15.87
C ARG A 235 -13.56 14.58 15.62
N TYR A 236 -13.65 13.41 15.01
CA TYR A 236 -12.47 12.60 14.70
C TYR A 236 -11.88 12.94 13.33
N PHE A 237 -10.57 12.77 13.18
CA PHE A 237 -9.97 12.55 11.88
C PHE A 237 -10.04 11.07 11.54
N LEU A 238 -10.33 10.78 10.28
CA LEU A 238 -10.26 9.44 9.73
C LEU A 238 -9.12 9.41 8.73
N LEU A 239 -8.19 8.47 8.88
CA LEU A 239 -7.04 8.30 7.99
C LEU A 239 -6.88 6.84 7.59
N ARG A 240 -6.65 6.59 6.30
CA ARG A 240 -6.31 5.26 5.78
C ARG A 240 -5.43 5.32 4.55
N ASN A 241 -4.80 4.18 4.26
CA ASN A 241 -4.00 3.97 3.06
C ASN A 241 -2.92 5.05 2.88
N VAL A 242 -2.18 5.35 3.93
CA VAL A 242 -1.00 6.22 3.81
C VAL A 242 0.05 5.44 3.05
N THR A 243 0.44 5.94 1.89
CA THR A 243 1.24 5.22 0.92
C THR A 243 2.33 6.12 0.38
N LEU A 244 3.57 5.64 0.44
CA LEU A 244 4.67 6.22 -0.29
C LEU A 244 4.83 5.46 -1.61
N LYS A 245 5.03 6.20 -2.69
CA LYS A 245 5.30 5.63 -4.02
C LYS A 245 6.65 6.08 -4.55
N SER A 246 7.21 5.22 -5.38
CA SER A 246 8.43 5.48 -6.15
C SER A 246 8.18 5.19 -7.62
N THR A 247 8.77 6.00 -8.50
CA THR A 247 8.94 5.68 -9.93
C THR A 247 10.20 4.87 -10.17
N GLN A 248 11.09 4.73 -9.18
CA GLN A 248 12.19 3.79 -9.28
C GLN A 248 11.56 2.43 -9.51
N VAL A 249 11.82 1.87 -10.69
CA VAL A 249 11.61 0.45 -10.90
C VAL A 249 12.51 -0.18 -9.86
N ALA A 250 11.91 -0.69 -8.79
CA ALA A 250 12.61 -1.66 -7.99
C ALA A 250 12.94 -2.74 -9.00
N LEU A 251 14.20 -2.77 -9.45
CA LEU A 251 14.83 -3.99 -9.87
C LEU A 251 14.78 -4.82 -8.60
N ALA A 252 13.62 -5.42 -8.34
CA ALA A 252 13.54 -6.53 -7.47
C ALA A 252 14.57 -7.45 -8.10
N ALA A 253 15.72 -7.59 -7.44
CA ALA A 253 16.38 -8.86 -7.43
C ALA A 253 15.28 -9.77 -6.88
N ARG A 254 14.41 -10.26 -7.77
CA ARG A 254 13.63 -11.45 -7.53
C ARG A 254 14.73 -12.38 -7.08
N PRO A 255 14.76 -12.77 -5.78
CA PRO A 255 15.82 -13.64 -5.30
C PRO A 255 15.89 -14.72 -6.35
N LEU A 256 17.07 -14.91 -6.95
CA LEU A 256 17.24 -15.95 -7.95
C LEU A 256 16.70 -17.17 -7.23
N LEU A 257 15.52 -17.64 -7.63
CA LEU A 257 14.91 -18.78 -6.98
C LEU A 257 15.90 -19.86 -7.36
N ALA A 258 16.81 -20.17 -6.44
CA ALA A 258 17.66 -21.31 -6.58
C ALA A 258 16.67 -22.42 -6.84
N SER A 259 16.71 -22.96 -8.06
CA SER A 259 15.92 -24.12 -8.44
C SER A 259 16.40 -25.23 -7.53
N THR A 260 15.84 -25.25 -6.32
CA THR A 260 16.11 -26.27 -5.33
C THR A 260 15.38 -27.47 -5.86
N THR A 261 16.17 -28.45 -6.29
CA THR A 261 15.67 -29.78 -6.61
C THR A 261 14.78 -30.21 -5.46
N LEU A 262 13.51 -30.46 -5.75
CA LEU A 262 12.56 -30.88 -4.73
C LEU A 262 12.99 -32.27 -4.26
N GLY A 263 13.25 -32.43 -2.96
CA GLY A 263 13.44 -33.75 -2.38
C GLY A 263 12.08 -34.46 -2.39
N VAL A 264 12.03 -35.73 -2.81
CA VAL A 264 10.82 -36.55 -2.77
C VAL A 264 11.21 -37.97 -2.39
N TYR A 265 10.47 -38.59 -1.48
CA TYR A 265 10.78 -39.94 -1.01
C TYR A 265 9.52 -40.72 -0.58
N PRO A 266 9.48 -42.05 -0.75
CA PRO A 266 10.43 -42.85 -1.53
C PRO A 266 10.33 -42.57 -3.04
N ASN A 267 11.41 -42.81 -3.79
CA ASN A 267 11.40 -42.78 -5.25
C ASN A 267 12.31 -43.92 -5.76
N PRO A 268 11.77 -45.01 -6.33
CA PRO A 268 10.36 -45.20 -6.74
C PRO A 268 9.36 -45.20 -5.59
N ALA A 269 8.16 -44.69 -5.86
CA ALA A 269 7.04 -44.62 -4.92
C ALA A 269 6.00 -45.70 -5.20
N GLN A 270 5.43 -46.29 -4.15
CA GLN A 270 4.28 -47.19 -4.26
C GLN A 270 2.99 -46.39 -4.01
N ASP A 271 2.43 -46.42 -2.81
CA ASP A 271 1.11 -45.79 -2.56
C ASP A 271 1.20 -44.38 -2.01
N GLN A 272 2.36 -43.99 -1.48
CA GLN A 272 2.54 -42.73 -0.78
C GLN A 272 3.88 -42.09 -1.17
N LEU A 273 3.86 -40.77 -1.29
CA LEU A 273 5.04 -39.94 -1.51
C LEU A 273 5.09 -38.81 -0.48
N LEU A 274 6.23 -38.61 0.14
CA LEU A 274 6.51 -37.47 1.01
C LEU A 274 7.30 -36.42 0.25
N VAL A 275 6.83 -35.18 0.36
CA VAL A 275 7.38 -34.00 -0.31
C VAL A 275 7.83 -33.01 0.75
N PRO A 276 9.11 -33.05 1.17
CA PRO A 276 9.68 -32.04 2.04
C PRO A 276 9.73 -30.66 1.36
N HIS A 277 9.37 -29.62 2.10
CA HIS A 277 9.40 -28.24 1.66
C HIS A 277 9.67 -27.29 2.84
N ALA A 278 9.96 -26.02 2.54
CA ALA A 278 9.95 -24.98 3.58
C ALA A 278 8.55 -24.86 4.20
N SER A 279 8.45 -24.21 5.37
CA SER A 279 7.16 -24.04 6.06
C SER A 279 6.09 -23.49 5.12
N ALA A 280 5.03 -24.27 4.88
CA ALA A 280 4.05 -24.01 3.85
C ALA A 280 3.25 -22.72 4.11
N SER A 281 3.05 -21.92 3.06
CA SER A 281 2.14 -20.78 3.07
C SER A 281 0.67 -21.24 3.03
N ARG A 282 -0.27 -20.30 3.17
CA ARG A 282 -1.71 -20.63 3.12
C ARG A 282 -2.17 -21.16 1.76
N ASP A 283 -1.48 -20.77 0.70
CA ASP A 283 -1.83 -21.09 -0.69
C ASP A 283 -0.90 -22.15 -1.28
N ALA A 284 -0.14 -22.85 -0.41
CA ALA A 284 0.82 -23.86 -0.81
C ALA A 284 0.14 -25.15 -1.24
N HIS A 285 0.64 -25.73 -2.33
CA HIS A 285 0.08 -26.93 -2.93
C HIS A 285 1.16 -27.76 -3.64
N VAL A 286 0.90 -29.05 -3.73
CA VAL A 286 1.68 -30.01 -4.52
C VAL A 286 0.83 -30.54 -5.67
N LEU A 287 1.34 -30.44 -6.88
CA LEU A 287 0.72 -30.91 -8.11
C LEU A 287 1.51 -32.08 -8.66
N VAL A 288 0.81 -33.05 -9.24
CA VAL A 288 1.43 -34.18 -9.95
C VAL A 288 0.98 -34.15 -11.40
N TYR A 289 1.95 -34.23 -12.30
CA TYR A 289 1.73 -34.25 -13.74
C TYR A 289 2.26 -35.55 -14.34
N ASN A 290 1.55 -36.10 -15.32
CA ASN A 290 2.01 -37.26 -16.07
C ASN A 290 3.03 -36.86 -17.17
N ALA A 291 3.51 -37.84 -17.93
CA ALA A 291 4.48 -37.61 -19.02
C ALA A 291 3.97 -36.71 -20.16
N THR A 292 2.66 -36.54 -20.33
CA THR A 292 2.08 -35.61 -21.32
C THR A 292 1.88 -34.19 -20.77
N GLY A 293 2.22 -33.95 -19.49
CA GLY A 293 2.04 -32.68 -18.81
C GLY A 293 0.61 -32.45 -18.29
N ALA A 294 -0.27 -33.45 -18.34
CA ALA A 294 -1.60 -33.35 -17.76
C ALA A 294 -1.53 -33.49 -16.23
N LYS A 295 -2.23 -32.61 -15.51
CA LYS A 295 -2.35 -32.68 -14.04
C LYS A 295 -3.23 -33.87 -13.67
N VAL A 296 -2.68 -34.80 -12.89
CA VAL A 296 -3.34 -36.04 -12.46
C VAL A 296 -3.64 -36.08 -10.96
N ALA A 297 -2.94 -35.29 -10.15
CA ALA A 297 -3.25 -35.13 -8.72
C ALA A 297 -2.90 -33.72 -8.24
N SER A 298 -3.52 -33.32 -7.12
CA SER A 298 -3.34 -32.04 -6.46
C SER A 298 -3.60 -32.22 -4.98
N GLN A 299 -2.71 -31.70 -4.13
CA GLN A 299 -2.84 -31.75 -2.69
C GLN A 299 -2.43 -30.41 -2.10
N ASP A 300 -3.32 -29.77 -1.34
CA ASP A 300 -2.97 -28.55 -0.60
C ASP A 300 -2.05 -28.92 0.57
N ALA A 301 -0.97 -28.14 0.73
CA ALA A 301 -0.05 -28.27 1.85
C ALA A 301 -0.66 -27.59 3.08
N GLN A 302 -0.54 -28.22 4.24
CA GLN A 302 -1.08 -27.64 5.46
C GLN A 302 -0.21 -26.45 5.90
N PRO A 303 -0.80 -25.26 6.14
CA PRO A 303 -0.01 -24.07 6.45
C PRO A 303 0.86 -24.29 7.70
N GLY A 304 2.13 -23.94 7.61
CA GLY A 304 3.10 -24.13 8.69
C GLY A 304 3.86 -25.45 8.64
N THR A 305 3.41 -26.47 7.90
CA THR A 305 4.13 -27.76 7.82
C THR A 305 5.33 -27.68 6.90
N THR A 306 6.31 -28.55 7.11
CA THR A 306 7.53 -28.67 6.28
C THR A 306 7.52 -29.91 5.40
N GLU A 307 6.40 -30.61 5.35
CA GLU A 307 6.18 -31.77 4.52
C GLU A 307 4.71 -31.89 4.13
N THR A 308 4.49 -32.43 2.93
CA THR A 308 3.17 -32.80 2.43
C THR A 308 3.21 -34.25 1.99
N SER A 309 2.22 -35.03 2.40
CA SER A 309 2.05 -36.40 1.96
C SER A 309 1.05 -36.49 0.82
N LEU A 310 1.42 -37.18 -0.26
CA LEU A 310 0.56 -37.47 -1.41
C LEU A 310 0.24 -38.95 -1.47
N HIS A 311 -1.04 -39.26 -1.68
CA HIS A 311 -1.52 -40.59 -2.01
C HIS A 311 -1.50 -40.80 -3.52
N LEU A 312 -0.80 -41.85 -3.98
CA LEU A 312 -0.59 -42.16 -5.39
C LEU A 312 -1.30 -43.45 -5.84
N ASN A 313 -2.09 -44.07 -4.97
CA ASN A 313 -2.79 -45.33 -5.19
C ASN A 313 -3.73 -45.33 -6.40
N ALA A 314 -4.26 -44.17 -6.80
CA ALA A 314 -5.12 -44.02 -7.98
C ALA A 314 -4.34 -43.82 -9.30
N LEU A 315 -3.02 -43.67 -9.24
CA LEU A 315 -2.17 -43.41 -10.41
C LEU A 315 -1.60 -44.72 -10.96
N ALA A 316 -1.59 -44.85 -12.29
CA ALA A 316 -0.95 -45.97 -12.96
C ALA A 316 0.59 -45.94 -12.78
N SER A 317 1.24 -47.10 -12.86
CA SER A 317 2.71 -47.17 -12.83
C SER A 317 3.32 -46.38 -13.99
N GLY A 318 4.37 -45.61 -13.73
CA GLY A 318 5.01 -44.74 -14.74
C GLY A 318 5.79 -43.56 -14.17
N PHE A 319 6.25 -42.68 -15.08
CA PHE A 319 6.98 -41.47 -14.73
C PHE A 319 6.05 -40.28 -14.51
N TYR A 320 6.30 -39.52 -13.44
CA TYR A 320 5.55 -38.32 -13.09
C TYR A 320 6.48 -37.15 -12.75
N LEU A 321 5.99 -35.93 -12.94
CA LEU A 321 6.60 -34.71 -12.46
C LEU A 321 5.79 -34.20 -11.26
N VAL A 322 6.44 -34.05 -10.12
CA VAL A 322 5.87 -33.45 -8.91
C VAL A 322 6.33 -32.00 -8.82
N GLU A 323 5.40 -31.11 -8.53
CA GLU A 323 5.65 -29.68 -8.37
C GLU A 323 5.10 -29.20 -7.03
N TYR A 324 5.94 -28.55 -6.22
CA TYR A 324 5.50 -27.78 -5.07
C TYR A 324 5.51 -26.29 -5.41
N SER A 325 4.44 -25.56 -5.05
CA SER A 325 4.41 -24.10 -5.12
C SER A 325 3.66 -23.49 -3.95
N ASP A 326 4.14 -22.35 -3.44
CA ASP A 326 3.56 -21.60 -2.31
C ASP A 326 3.28 -20.12 -2.62
N GLY A 327 3.31 -19.76 -3.91
CA GLY A 327 3.20 -18.40 -4.43
C GLY A 327 4.54 -17.65 -4.52
N ASN A 328 5.52 -18.02 -3.70
CA ASN A 328 6.86 -17.40 -3.67
C ASN A 328 7.94 -18.31 -4.27
N GLN A 329 7.77 -19.62 -4.13
CA GLN A 329 8.67 -20.67 -4.59
C GLN A 329 7.93 -21.61 -5.55
N ARG A 330 8.69 -22.17 -6.50
CA ARG A 330 8.30 -23.30 -7.33
C ARG A 330 9.47 -24.25 -7.42
N SER A 331 9.27 -25.50 -7.02
CA SER A 331 10.28 -26.56 -7.06
C SER A 331 9.68 -27.81 -7.72
N THR A 332 10.49 -28.56 -8.46
CA THR A 332 10.01 -29.77 -9.16
C THR A 332 10.93 -30.96 -8.92
N ALA A 333 10.36 -32.16 -8.99
CA ALA A 333 11.07 -33.44 -8.97
C ALA A 333 10.41 -34.43 -9.92
N ARG A 334 11.22 -35.34 -10.48
CA ARG A 334 10.71 -36.50 -11.22
C ARG A 334 10.62 -37.69 -10.30
N ILE A 335 9.50 -38.41 -10.36
CA ILE A 335 9.29 -39.66 -9.62
C ILE A 335 8.93 -40.80 -10.56
N VAL A 336 9.17 -42.02 -10.10
CA VAL A 336 8.64 -43.26 -10.68
C VAL A 336 7.60 -43.83 -9.73
N LYS A 337 6.39 -44.11 -10.24
CA LYS A 337 5.36 -44.88 -9.53
C LYS A 337 5.43 -46.33 -10.00
N GLU A 338 5.52 -47.26 -9.05
CA GLU A 338 5.46 -48.72 -9.30
C GLU A 338 4.11 -49.30 -8.94
#